data_AF-A0A3P7NM73-F1
#
_entry.id   AF-A0A3P7NM73-F1
#
_cell.length_a   1.000
_cell.length_b   1.000
_cell.length_c   1.000
_cell.angle_alpha   90.00
_cell.angle_beta   90.00
_cell.angle_gamma   90.00
#
_symmetry.space_group_name_H-M   'P 1'
#
loop_
_entity.id
_entity.type
_entity.pdbx_description
1 polymer ?
#
loop_
_entity_poly.entity_id
_entity_poly.type
_entity_poly.pdbx_seq_one_letter_code
_entity_poly.pdbx_strand_id
1 'polypeptide(L)' 'MEAISGDIEFTCGTQKYCQRIAQLPNTAGYVYTFVQKTRENGLPDWTGAMHGYQTDYVFWVPFSAQFER' A
#
# COMPACT_ATOMS: atom_id res chain seq x y z
N MET A 1 4.56 -12.84 12.24
CA MET A 1 3.19 -13.26 11.90
C MET A 1 2.58 -12.33 10.85
N GLU A 2 2.74 -11.01 11.00
CA GLU A 2 2.16 -10.00 10.08
C GLU A 2 2.60 -10.11 8.62
N ALA A 3 3.88 -10.42 8.34
CA ALA A 3 4.34 -10.56 6.95
C ALA A 3 3.62 -11.72 6.22
N ILE A 4 3.45 -12.87 6.89
CA ILE A 4 2.81 -14.05 6.30
C ILE A 4 1.32 -13.79 6.07
N SER A 5 0.61 -13.17 7.03
CA SER A 5 -0.79 -12.81 6.84
C SER A 5 -0.96 -11.78 5.71
N GLY A 6 -0.10 -10.76 5.67
CA GLY A 6 -0.09 -9.78 4.59
C GLY A 6 0.15 -10.39 3.21
N ASP A 7 1.07 -11.35 3.11
CA ASP A 7 1.37 -12.06 1.88
C ASP A 7 0.22 -12.94 1.40
N ILE A 8 -0.39 -13.70 2.31
CA ILE A 8 -1.50 -14.62 2.00
C ILE A 8 -2.76 -13.85 1.62
N GLU A 9 -3.10 -12.80 2.36
CA GLU A 9 -4.40 -12.12 2.24
C GLU A 9 -4.38 -10.97 1.21
N PHE A 10 -3.22 -10.32 0.97
CA PHE A 10 -3.15 -9.12 0.14
C PHE A 10 -2.08 -9.18 -0.96
N THR A 11 -0.80 -9.28 -0.58
CA THR A 11 0.33 -9.01 -1.50
C THR A 11 0.42 -10.03 -2.62
N CYS A 12 0.52 -11.33 -2.31
CA CYS A 12 0.73 -12.37 -3.32
C CYS A 12 -0.50 -12.56 -4.22
N GLY A 13 -1.70 -12.41 -3.65
CA GLY A 13 -2.96 -12.43 -4.42
C GLY A 13 -3.00 -11.31 -5.46
N THR A 14 -2.69 -10.08 -5.05
CA THR A 14 -2.66 -8.90 -5.94
C THR A 14 -1.59 -9.04 -7.03
N GLN A 15 -0.39 -9.47 -6.67
CA GLN A 15 0.68 -9.71 -7.64
C GLN A 15 0.30 -10.80 -8.65
N LYS A 16 -0.24 -11.92 -8.19
CA LYS A 16 -0.69 -13.01 -9.06
C LYS A 16 -1.79 -12.54 -10.01
N TYR A 17 -2.74 -11.73 -9.53
CA TYR A 17 -3.76 -11.13 -10.39
C TYR A 17 -3.13 -10.24 -11.47
N CYS A 18 -2.24 -9.32 -11.09
CA CYS A 18 -1.58 -8.43 -12.04
C CYS A 18 -0.75 -9.20 -13.09
N GLN A 19 -0.04 -10.27 -12.68
CA GLN A 19 0.68 -11.15 -13.58
C GLN A 19 -0.23 -11.83 -14.61
N ARG A 20 -1.45 -12.21 -14.20
CA ARG A 20 -2.44 -12.83 -15.09
C ARG A 20 -3.04 -11.82 -16.06
N ILE A 21 -3.34 -10.61 -15.58
CA ILE A 21 -3.82 -9.54 -16.45
C ILE A 21 -2.77 -9.20 -17.49
N ALA A 22 -1.50 -9.06 -17.12
CA ALA A 22 -0.41 -8.74 -18.05
C ALA A 22 -0.18 -9.76 -19.18
N GLN A 23 -0.78 -10.96 -19.09
CA GLN A 23 -0.74 -11.97 -20.17
C GLN A 23 -1.84 -11.77 -21.22
N LEU A 24 -2.80 -10.86 -20.98
CA LEU A 24 -3.91 -10.59 -21.90
C LEU A 24 -3.47 -9.61 -23.00
N PRO A 25 -3.96 -9.77 -24.24
CA PRO A 25 -3.62 -8.87 -25.34
C PRO A 25 -4.09 -7.44 -25.05
N ASN A 26 -3.24 -6.46 -25.40
CA ASN A 26 -3.49 -5.03 -25.22
C ASN A 26 -3.77 -4.59 -23.77
N THR A 27 -3.16 -5.26 -22.79
CA THR A 27 -3.25 -4.87 -21.38
C THR A 27 -1.88 -4.56 -20.80
N ALA A 28 -1.85 -3.66 -19.82
CA ALA A 28 -0.64 -3.34 -19.06
C ALA A 28 -1.01 -3.26 -17.57
N GLY A 29 -0.21 -3.91 -16.73
CA GLY A 29 -0.31 -3.83 -15.28
C GLY A 29 0.86 -3.05 -14.71
N TYR A 30 0.58 -2.07 -13.87
CA TYR A 30 1.59 -1.33 -13.11
C TYR A 30 1.41 -1.64 -11.63
N VAL A 31 2.51 -2.01 -10.97
CA VAL A 31 2.52 -2.39 -9.56
C VAL A 31 3.47 -1.47 -8.82
N TYR A 32 3.07 -1.03 -7.63
CA TYR A 32 3.94 -0.33 -6.69
C TYR A 32 3.84 -0.98 -5.31
N THR A 33 4.90 -0.79 -4.51
CA THR A 33 4.93 -1.21 -3.12
C THR A 33 5.06 0.03 -2.25
N PHE A 34 4.09 0.27 -1.38
CA PHE A 34 4.13 1.38 -0.43
C PHE A 34 4.81 0.92 0.87
N VAL A 35 5.92 1.58 1.22
CA VAL A 35 6.75 1.22 2.39
C VAL A 35 6.94 2.37 3.38
N GLN A 36 6.34 3.53 3.11
CA GLN A 36 6.50 4.71 3.94
C GLN A 36 5.61 4.60 5.20
N LYS A 37 6.23 4.53 6.38
CA LYS A 37 5.50 4.71 7.64
C LYS A 37 5.14 6.17 7.81
N THR A 38 3.86 6.48 7.89
CA THR A 38 3.36 7.82 8.25
C THR A 38 3.82 8.16 9.66
N ARG A 39 4.43 9.34 9.85
CA ARG A 39 4.78 9.83 11.18
C ARG A 39 3.49 10.16 11.96
N GLU A 40 3.53 10.01 13.27
CA GLU A 40 2.41 10.41 14.16
C GLU A 40 1.06 9.75 13.84
N ASN A 41 1.09 8.56 13.24
CA ASN A 41 -0.10 7.77 12.87
C ASN A 41 -0.83 7.11 14.06
N GLY A 42 -0.37 7.36 15.29
CA GLY A 42 -0.93 6.78 16.52
C GLY A 42 -0.63 5.31 16.77
N LEU A 43 0.10 4.62 15.88
CA LEU A 43 0.45 3.19 16.02
C LEU A 43 1.93 3.00 16.43
N PRO A 44 2.24 1.91 17.16
CA PRO A 44 3.62 1.61 17.56
C PRO A 44 4.59 1.50 16.39
N ASP A 45 5.88 1.76 16.62
CA ASP A 45 6.87 1.75 15.53
C ASP A 45 7.01 0.42 14.81
N TRP A 46 6.90 -0.69 15.55
CA TRP A 46 7.08 -2.05 15.03
C TRP A 46 6.03 -2.46 13.98
N THR A 47 4.88 -1.78 13.92
CA THR A 47 3.83 -2.07 12.92
C THR A 47 4.22 -1.67 11.50
N GLY A 48 5.31 -0.90 11.32
CA GLY A 48 5.76 -0.44 10.01
C GLY A 48 4.68 0.38 9.26
N ALA A 49 4.56 0.14 7.95
CA ALA A 49 3.54 0.71 7.08
C ALA A 49 2.33 -0.23 7.01
N MET A 50 1.25 0.13 7.70
CA MET A 50 0.05 -0.70 7.78
C MET A 50 -0.83 -0.56 6.54
N HIS A 51 -1.71 -1.53 6.36
CA HIS A 51 -2.74 -1.50 5.33
C HIS A 51 -3.55 -0.20 5.39
N GLY A 52 -3.66 0.49 4.26
CA GLY A 52 -4.48 1.70 4.12
C GLY A 52 -3.69 3.00 4.19
N TYR A 53 -2.47 3.01 4.72
CA TYR A 53 -1.65 4.23 4.83
C TYR A 53 -1.40 4.92 3.49
N GLN A 54 -1.28 4.15 2.41
CA GLN A 54 -1.10 4.68 1.06
C GLN A 54 -2.24 5.61 0.61
N THR A 55 -3.44 5.43 1.18
CA THR A 55 -4.65 6.19 0.82
C THR A 55 -4.44 7.68 1.02
N ASP A 56 -3.91 8.07 2.18
CA ASP A 56 -3.65 9.47 2.52
C ASP A 56 -2.70 10.13 1.52
N TYR A 57 -1.70 9.39 1.05
CA TYR A 57 -0.71 9.88 0.08
C TYR A 57 -1.32 10.02 -1.32
N VAL A 58 -2.15 9.08 -1.76
CA VAL A 58 -2.85 9.16 -3.06
C VAL A 58 -3.84 10.34 -3.08
N PHE A 59 -4.48 10.63 -1.94
CA PHE A 59 -5.43 11.74 -1.80
C PHE A 59 -4.79 13.06 -1.33
N TRP A 60 -3.46 13.15 -1.33
CA TRP A 60 -2.73 14.39 -1.00
C TRP A 60 -3.03 14.93 0.41
N VAL A 61 -3.47 14.07 1.33
CA VAL A 61 -3.78 14.45 2.73
C VAL A 61 -2.57 15.10 3.44
N PRO A 62 -1.31 14.67 3.21
CA PRO A 62 -0.16 15.35 3.79
C PRO A 62 -0.02 16.84 3.42
N PHE A 63 -0.67 17.31 2.35
CA PHE A 63 -0.69 18.72 1.93
C PHE A 63 -2.00 19.43 2.30
N SER A 64 -2.82 18.81 3.14
CA SER A 64 -4.04 19.46 3.65
C SER A 64 -3.71 20.40 4.81
N ALA A 65 -4.54 21.43 5.00
CA ALA A 65 -4.41 22.40 6.09
C ALA A 65 -4.50 21.80 7.50
N GLN A 66 -4.88 20.52 7.61
CA GLN A 66 -4.88 19.76 8.85
C GLN A 66 -3.49 19.21 9.20
N PHE A 67 -2.65 18.90 8.21
CA PHE A 67 -1.32 18.31 8.36
C PHE A 67 -0.17 19.30 8.15
N GLU A 68 -0.43 20.48 7.59
CA GLU A 68 0.55 21.58 7.48
C GLU A 68 0.72 22.40 8.77
N ARG A 69 0.01 22.07 9.86
CA ARG A 69 0.03 22.80 11.13
C ARG A 69 0.87 22.12 12.20
#